data_AF-A0A2W6Q6U7-F1
#
_entry.id   AF-A0A2W6Q6U7-F1
#
_cell.length_a   1.000
_cell.length_b   1.000
_cell.length_c   1.000
_cell.angle_alpha   90.00
_cell.angle_beta   90.00
_cell.angle_gamma   90.00
#
_symmetry.space_group_name_H-M   'P 1'
#
loop_
_entity.id
_entity.type
_entity.pdbx_description
1 polymer ?
#
loop_
_entity_poly.entity_id
_entity_poly.type
_entity_poly.pdbx_seq_one_letter_code
_entity_poly.pdbx_strand_id
1 'polypeptide(L)'
;MKPVMPELITVEELAFALKKTVKSIRSDATRNPKCLPPRCRLPGNKRLLWRREDVKEWIDNSVESELENRDLMQRAEMVQKKRGRPPKIKPKE
;
A
#
# COMPACT_ATOMS: atom_id res chain seq x y z
N MET A 1 -34.42 -1.25 9.65
CA MET A 1 -32.97 -1.16 9.37
C MET A 1 -32.71 -1.96 8.11
N LYS A 2 -32.35 -1.32 6.99
CA LYS A 2 -32.01 -2.07 5.77
C LYS A 2 -30.75 -2.88 6.07
N PRO A 3 -30.71 -4.21 5.85
CA PRO A 3 -29.46 -4.93 5.89
C PRO A 3 -28.57 -4.30 4.81
N VAL A 4 -27.51 -3.60 5.23
CA VAL A 4 -26.51 -3.06 4.31
C VAL A 4 -25.78 -4.27 3.77
N MET A 5 -26.27 -4.79 2.65
CA MET A 5 -25.55 -5.79 1.89
C MET A 5 -24.19 -5.16 1.55
N PRO A 6 -23.07 -5.84 1.86
CA PRO A 6 -21.76 -5.29 1.57
C PRO A 6 -21.66 -5.09 0.06
N GLU A 7 -21.48 -3.83 -0.37
CA GLU A 7 -21.30 -3.52 -1.78
C GLU A 7 -19.96 -4.11 -2.23
N LEU A 8 -20.04 -5.24 -2.93
CA LEU A 8 -18.88 -5.89 -3.50
C LEU A 8 -18.56 -5.24 -4.84
N ILE A 9 -17.33 -4.74 -4.96
CA ILE A 9 -16.81 -4.20 -6.21
C ILE A 9 -16.03 -5.27 -6.96
N THR A 10 -16.14 -5.19 -8.28
CA THR A 10 -15.41 -6.06 -9.21
C THR A 10 -13.98 -5.55 -9.48
N VAL A 11 -13.19 -6.35 -10.20
CA VAL A 11 -11.83 -5.95 -10.64
C VAL A 11 -11.87 -4.67 -11.48
N GLU A 12 -12.90 -4.47 -12.29
CA GLU A 12 -13.03 -3.32 -13.20
C GLU A 12 -13.28 -2.03 -12.41
N GLU A 13 -14.19 -2.09 -11.43
CA GLU A 13 -14.46 -0.96 -10.53
C GLU A 13 -13.25 -0.64 -9.65
N LEU A 14 -12.55 -1.65 -9.13
CA LEU A 14 -11.32 -1.44 -8.37
C LEU A 14 -10.22 -0.80 -9.23
N ALA A 15 -10.09 -1.26 -10.49
CA ALA A 15 -9.15 -0.69 -11.44
C ALA A 15 -9.46 0.80 -11.71
N PHE A 16 -10.74 1.14 -11.87
CA PHE A 16 -11.19 2.52 -12.00
C PHE A 16 -10.86 3.36 -10.75
N ALA A 17 -11.18 2.86 -9.56
CA ALA A 17 -10.91 3.57 -8.30
C ALA A 17 -9.42 3.83 -8.06
N LEU A 18 -8.55 2.86 -8.38
CA LEU A 18 -7.10 2.98 -8.21
C LEU A 18 -6.38 3.59 -9.43
N LYS A 19 -7.11 3.98 -10.48
CA LYS A 19 -6.57 4.43 -11.78
C LYS A 19 -5.51 3.48 -12.36
N LYS A 20 -5.69 2.18 -12.15
CA LYS A 20 -4.84 1.10 -12.67
C LYS A 20 -5.57 0.36 -13.79
N THR A 21 -4.83 -0.41 -14.59
CA THR A 21 -5.46 -1.31 -15.57
C THR A 21 -5.92 -2.60 -14.91
N VAL A 22 -7.01 -3.20 -15.41
CA VAL A 22 -7.54 -4.50 -14.95
C VAL A 22 -6.45 -5.59 -14.96
N LYS A 23 -5.60 -5.60 -15.99
CA LYS A 23 -4.47 -6.53 -16.11
C LYS A 23 -3.46 -6.36 -14.98
N SER A 24 -3.19 -5.11 -14.59
CA SER A 24 -2.30 -4.80 -13.47
C SER A 24 -2.90 -5.27 -12.15
N ILE A 25 -4.19 -4.99 -11.89
CA ILE A 25 -4.88 -5.47 -10.68
C ILE A 25 -4.84 -7.00 -10.56
N ARG A 26 -5.13 -7.74 -11.64
CA ARG A 26 -5.05 -9.21 -11.64
C ARG A 26 -3.63 -9.70 -11.33
N SER A 27 -2.61 -8.99 -11.81
CA SER A 27 -1.20 -9.32 -11.58
C SER A 27 -0.80 -8.99 -10.13
N ASP A 28 -1.17 -7.82 -9.62
CA ASP A 28 -0.91 -7.39 -8.25
C ASP A 28 -1.58 -8.34 -7.24
N ALA A 29 -2.82 -8.78 -7.51
CA ALA A 29 -3.55 -9.72 -6.66
C ALA A 29 -2.85 -11.09 -6.47
N THR A 30 -1.94 -11.45 -7.38
CA THR A 30 -1.18 -12.71 -7.32
C THR A 30 0.27 -12.51 -6.90
N ARG A 31 0.96 -11.50 -7.44
CA ARG A 31 2.39 -11.26 -7.19
C ARG A 31 2.66 -10.43 -5.94
N ASN A 32 1.82 -9.42 -5.67
CA ASN A 32 2.03 -8.52 -4.54
C ASN A 32 0.70 -8.18 -3.87
N PRO A 33 0.15 -9.12 -3.08
CA PRO A 33 -1.16 -8.94 -2.45
C PRO A 33 -1.19 -7.81 -1.42
N LYS A 34 -0.03 -7.24 -1.04
CA LYS A 34 0.07 -6.09 -0.12
C LYS A 34 -0.27 -4.75 -0.80
N CYS A 35 -0.18 -4.69 -2.13
CA CYS A 35 -0.47 -3.47 -2.90
C CYS A 35 -1.95 -3.30 -3.27
N LEU A 36 -2.81 -4.19 -2.78
CA LEU A 36 -4.24 -4.16 -3.01
C LEU A 36 -5.00 -4.32 -1.69
N PRO A 37 -6.26 -3.82 -1.65
CA PRO A 37 -7.11 -4.01 -0.49
C PRO A 37 -7.42 -5.50 -0.23
N PRO A 38 -7.84 -5.85 1.00
CA PRO A 38 -8.22 -7.20 1.37
C PRO A 38 -9.27 -7.79 0.43
N ARG A 39 -8.93 -8.90 -0.24
CA ARG A 39 -9.87 -9.57 -1.15
C ARG A 39 -10.97 -10.31 -0.37
N CYS A 40 -12.20 -10.20 -0.86
CA CYS A 40 -13.32 -10.96 -0.35
C CYS A 40 -13.35 -12.35 -0.99
N ARG A 41 -12.95 -13.38 -0.25
CA ARG A 41 -13.02 -14.78 -0.70
C ARG A 41 -14.33 -15.40 -0.23
N LEU A 42 -15.27 -15.59 -1.14
CA LEU A 42 -16.52 -16.31 -0.88
C LEU A 42 -16.34 -17.81 -1.16
N PRO A 43 -16.90 -18.71 -0.34
CA PRO A 43 -16.81 -20.15 -0.58
C PRO A 43 -17.45 -20.50 -1.93
N GLY A 44 -16.75 -21.27 -2.76
CA GLY A 44 -17.21 -21.68 -4.09
C GLY A 44 -17.04 -20.65 -5.21
N ASN A 45 -16.63 -19.40 -4.90
CA ASN A 45 -16.45 -18.36 -5.91
C ASN A 45 -14.97 -18.06 -6.16
N LYS A 46 -14.52 -18.25 -7.42
CA LYS A 46 -13.16 -17.93 -7.86
C LYS A 46 -13.01 -16.48 -8.35
N ARG A 47 -14.07 -15.68 -8.31
CA ARG A 47 -14.04 -14.28 -8.74
C ARG A 47 -13.27 -13.44 -7.72
N LEU A 48 -12.49 -12.49 -8.24
CA LEU A 48 -11.86 -11.46 -7.45
C LEU A 48 -12.89 -10.38 -7.13
N LEU A 49 -13.24 -10.28 -5.85
CA LEU A 49 -14.20 -9.33 -5.31
C LEU A 49 -13.57 -8.63 -4.11
N TRP A 50 -13.95 -7.38 -3.90
CA TRP A 50 -13.54 -6.58 -2.75
C TRP A 50 -14.75 -5.90 -2.15
N ARG A 51 -14.75 -5.65 -0.84
CA ARG A 51 -15.78 -4.80 -0.24
C ARG A 51 -15.43 -3.35 -0.50
N ARG A 52 -16.42 -2.54 -0.88
CA ARG A 52 -16.24 -1.10 -1.08
C ARG A 52 -15.73 -0.40 0.18
N GLU A 53 -16.18 -0.85 1.36
CA GLU A 53 -15.75 -0.34 2.67
C GLU A 53 -14.26 -0.59 2.89
N ASP A 54 -13.80 -1.85 2.80
CA ASP A 54 -12.38 -2.21 2.94
C ASP A 54 -11.48 -1.45 1.94
N VAL A 55 -11.96 -1.25 0.71
CA VAL A 55 -11.21 -0.51 -0.33
C VAL A 55 -11.09 0.96 0.04
N LYS A 56 -12.17 1.57 0.54
CA LYS A 56 -12.17 2.95 1.00
C LYS A 56 -11.23 3.13 2.19
N GLU A 57 -11.37 2.30 3.23
CA GLU A 57 -10.51 2.34 4.41
C GLU A 57 -9.04 2.09 4.04
N TRP A 58 -8.77 1.17 3.13
CA TRP A 58 -7.40 0.89 2.68
C TRP A 58 -6.80 2.09 1.94
N ILE A 59 -7.57 2.77 1.09
CA ILE A 59 -7.11 4.00 0.42
C ILE A 59 -6.84 5.09 1.46
N ASP A 60 -7.76 5.30 2.41
CA ASP A 60 -7.65 6.33 3.46
C ASP A 60 -6.38 6.13 4.31
N ASN A 61 -6.18 4.91 4.81
CA ASN A 61 -4.97 4.53 5.55
C ASN A 61 -3.68 4.64 4.70
N SER A 62 -3.76 4.35 3.40
CA SER A 62 -2.60 4.46 2.51
C SER A 62 -2.22 5.91 2.22
N VAL A 63 -3.18 6.83 2.24
CA VAL A 63 -2.94 8.27 2.07
C VAL A 63 -2.25 8.85 3.31
N GLU A 64 -2.56 8.39 4.53
CA GLU A 64 -1.81 8.76 5.73
C GLU A 64 -0.40 8.16 5.76
N SER A 65 -0.25 6.92 5.27
CA SER A 65 1.04 6.22 5.25
C SER A 65 2.10 6.89 4.36
N GLU A 66 1.74 7.57 3.27
CA GLU A 66 2.70 8.34 2.45
C GLU A 66 3.29 9.54 3.20
N LEU A 67 2.49 10.23 4.02
CA LEU A 67 2.97 11.38 4.81
C LEU A 67 3.89 10.92 5.94
N GLU A 68 3.53 9.85 6.63
CA GLU A 68 4.38 9.23 7.66
C GLU A 68 5.62 8.55 7.06
N ASN A 69 5.53 7.87 5.92
CA ASN A 69 6.70 7.32 5.22
C ASN A 69 7.64 8.44 4.78
N ARG A 70 7.11 9.54 4.25
CA ARG A 70 7.92 10.69 3.84
C ARG A 70 8.61 11.33 5.05
N ASP A 71 7.93 11.47 6.19
CA ASP A 71 8.54 11.98 7.43
C ASP A 71 9.61 11.02 7.97
N LEU A 72 9.33 9.71 7.99
CA LEU A 72 10.29 8.67 8.39
C LEU A 72 11.50 8.60 7.45
N MET A 73 11.29 8.72 6.13
CA MET A 73 12.37 8.81 5.14
C MET A 73 13.19 10.10 5.31
N GLN A 74 12.55 11.25 5.54
CA GLN A 74 13.25 12.50 5.81
C GLN A 74 14.07 12.45 7.10
N ARG A 75 13.52 11.85 8.18
CA ARG A 75 14.23 11.63 9.45
C ARG A 75 15.40 10.66 9.27
N ALA A 76 15.20 9.55 8.56
CA ALA A 76 16.26 8.59 8.26
C ALA A 76 17.39 9.24 7.44
N GLU A 77 17.06 10.06 6.43
CA GLU A 77 18.03 10.76 5.60
C GLU A 77 18.81 11.84 6.38
N MET A 78 18.15 12.58 7.28
CA MET A 78 18.82 13.51 8.20
C MET A 78 19.81 12.81 9.13
N VAL A 79 19.49 11.59 9.60
CA VAL A 79 20.39 10.79 10.44
C VAL A 79 21.59 10.29 9.63
N GLN A 80 21.41 9.88 8.36
CA GLN A 80 22.51 9.41 7.50
C GLN A 80 23.47 10.53 7.09
N LYS A 81 22.96 11.75 6.82
CA LYS A 81 23.80 12.92 6.46
C LYS A 81 24.73 13.40 7.58
N LYS A 82 24.54 12.97 8.83
CA LYS A 82 25.41 13.29 9.98
C LYS A 82 26.61 12.36 10.15
N ARG A 83 26.79 11.33 9.32
CA ARG A 83 28.03 10.54 9.31
C ARG A 83 29.08 11.23 8.45
N GLY A 84 29.58 12.35 8.96
CA GLY A 84 30.76 13.02 8.43
C GLY A 84 32.02 12.17 8.64
N ARG A 85 32.85 12.14 7.59
CA ARG A 85 34.25 11.69 7.49
C ARG A 85 34.93 11.31 8.82
N PRO A 86 35.42 10.06 9.00
CA PRO A 86 36.27 9.72 10.14
C PRO A 86 37.46 10.69 10.21
N PRO A 87 37.81 11.23 11.40
CA PRO A 87 38.99 12.08 11.51
C PRO A 87 40.24 11.25 11.20
N LYS A 88 41.09 11.79 10.34
CA LYS A 88 42.36 11.18 9.94
C LYS A 88 43.30 11.18 11.15
N ILE A 89 43.37 10.05 11.86
CA ILE A 89 44.38 9.83 12.89
C ILE A 89 45.72 9.73 12.15
N LYS A 90 46.61 10.70 12.36
CA LYS A 90 48.01 10.58 11.93
C LYS A 90 48.76 9.81 13.02
N PRO A 91 49.54 8.77 12.69
CA PRO A 91 50.47 8.19 13.64
C PRO A 91 51.54 9.22 13.99
N LYS A 92 51.90 9.26 15.28
CA LYS A 92 52.98 10.06 15.84
C LYS A 92 54.21 9.16 15.91
N GLU A 93 55.34 9.74 15.53
CA GLU A 93 56.73 9.23 15.58
C GLU A 93 57.17 8.26 14.46
#